data_AF-A0A7W5XK71-F1
#
_entry.id   AF-A0A7W5XK71-F1
#
_cell.length_a   1.000
_cell.length_b   1.000
_cell.length_c   1.000
_cell.angle_alpha   90.00
_cell.angle_beta   90.00
_cell.angle_gamma   90.00
#
_symmetry.space_group_name_H-M   'P 1'
#
loop_
_entity.id
_entity.type
_entity.pdbx_description
1 polymer ?
#
loop_
_entity_poly.entity_id
_entity_poly.type
_entity_poly.pdbx_seq_one_letter_code
_entity_poly.pdbx_strand_id
1 'polypeptide(L)'
;MSHDTKTKLVYMANQIATFFKSQPASEAVEGVANHINKFWEPRMRRQLFEILEKEENGLDALVLQAAPLIRKPEPQVNQAQ
;
A
#
# COMPACT_ATOMS: atom_id res chain seq x y z
N MET A 1 1.22 -19.43 -8.62
CA MET A 1 2.31 -18.62 -8.01
C MET A 1 1.88 -17.18 -7.68
N SER A 2 0.58 -16.85 -7.59
CA SER A 2 0.14 -15.46 -7.34
C SER A 2 0.07 -15.07 -5.85
N HIS A 3 0.20 -16.04 -4.94
CA HIS A 3 0.11 -15.81 -3.50
C HIS A 3 1.36 -15.08 -2.98
N ASP A 4 2.54 -15.42 -3.50
CA ASP A 4 3.83 -14.90 -3.04
C ASP A 4 3.98 -13.39 -3.27
N THR A 5 3.42 -12.86 -4.36
CA THR A 5 3.51 -11.43 -4.70
C THR A 5 2.71 -10.56 -3.73
N LYS A 6 1.50 -11.00 -3.35
CA LYS A 6 0.65 -10.24 -2.40
C LYS A 6 1.26 -10.27 -0.99
N THR A 7 1.75 -11.43 -0.55
CA THR A 7 2.46 -11.55 0.74
C THR A 7 3.70 -10.65 0.77
N LYS A 8 4.46 -10.58 -0.33
CA LYS A 8 5.62 -9.69 -0.41
C LYS A 8 5.22 -8.21 -0.33
N LEU A 9 4.11 -7.80 -0.96
CA LEU A 9 3.59 -6.43 -0.86
C LEU A 9 3.19 -6.06 0.57
N VAL A 10 2.48 -6.96 1.27
CA VAL A 10 2.14 -6.78 2.69
C VAL A 10 3.41 -6.57 3.51
N TYR A 11 4.40 -7.44 3.33
CA TYR A 11 5.69 -7.33 4.02
C TYR A 11 6.37 -5.98 3.76
N MET A 12 6.46 -5.55 2.50
CA MET A 12 7.08 -4.26 2.15
C MET A 12 6.31 -3.07 2.73
N ALA A 13 4.98 -3.07 2.68
CA ALA A 13 4.15 -2.02 3.27
C ALA A 13 4.39 -1.92 4.79
N ASN A 14 4.47 -3.05 5.47
CA ASN A 14 4.72 -3.10 6.92
C ASN A 14 6.15 -2.67 7.28
N GLN A 15 7.14 -2.92 6.42
CA GLN A 15 8.49 -2.36 6.61
C GLN A 15 8.50 -0.84 6.49
N ILE A 16 7.78 -0.27 5.52
CA ILE A 16 7.64 1.18 5.38
C ILE A 16 6.97 1.75 6.64
N ALA A 17 5.87 1.16 7.11
CA ALA A 17 5.23 1.57 8.35
C ALA A 17 6.17 1.52 9.54
N THR A 18 6.93 0.43 9.69
CA THR A 18 7.91 0.27 10.78
C THR A 18 8.94 1.39 10.81
N PHE A 19 9.42 1.84 9.64
CA PHE A 19 10.34 2.97 9.53
C PHE A 19 9.72 4.28 10.07
N PHE A 20 8.45 4.54 9.77
CA PHE A 20 7.77 5.77 10.17
C PHE A 20 7.22 5.75 11.61
N LYS A 21 7.20 4.61 12.31
CA LYS A 21 6.70 4.50 13.70
C LYS A 21 7.46 5.37 14.72
N SER A 22 8.67 5.81 14.41
CA SER A 22 9.44 6.71 15.28
C SER A 22 9.04 8.19 15.14
N GLN A 23 8.23 8.53 14.14
CA GLN A 23 7.75 9.89 13.91
C GLN A 23 6.43 10.17 14.65
N PRO A 24 6.04 11.45 14.84
CA PRO A 24 4.72 11.80 15.34
C PRO A 24 3.61 11.15 14.50
N ALA A 25 2.50 10.76 15.14
CA ALA A 25 1.46 9.95 14.49
C ALA A 25 0.91 10.56 13.18
N SER A 26 0.69 11.88 13.14
CA SER A 26 0.24 12.58 11.93
C SER A 26 1.27 12.51 10.81
N GLU A 27 2.55 12.75 11.12
CA GLU A 27 3.66 12.70 10.16
C GLU A 27 3.91 11.27 9.67
N ALA A 28 3.75 10.28 10.56
CA ALA A 28 3.94 8.87 10.23
C ALA A 28 2.92 8.39 9.17
N VAL A 29 1.64 8.75 9.33
CA VAL A 29 0.57 8.41 8.38
C VAL A 29 0.84 9.02 7.01
N GLU A 30 1.16 10.32 6.97
CA GLU A 30 1.48 11.02 5.74
C GLU A 30 2.76 10.48 5.09
N GLY A 31 3.78 10.18 5.89
CA GLY A 31 5.05 9.63 5.45
C GLY A 31 4.91 8.29 4.73
N VAL A 32 4.11 7.38 5.30
CA VAL A 32 3.80 6.08 4.67
C VAL A 32 3.09 6.28 3.33
N ALA A 33 2.02 7.10 3.30
CA ALA A 33 1.27 7.36 2.08
C ALA A 33 2.15 7.98 0.99
N ASN A 34 2.97 8.97 1.34
CA ASN A 34 3.88 9.65 0.44
C ASN A 34 4.94 8.71 -0.13
N HIS A 35 5.51 7.83 0.69
CA HIS A 35 6.48 6.85 0.24
C HIS A 35 5.85 5.89 -0.79
N ILE A 36 4.67 5.33 -0.47
CA ILE A 36 3.97 4.43 -1.40
C ILE A 36 3.62 5.17 -2.70
N ASN A 37 3.07 6.38 -2.63
CA ASN A 37 2.71 7.16 -3.81
C ASN A 37 3.91 7.48 -4.72
N LYS A 38 5.08 7.75 -4.13
CA LYS A 38 6.28 8.17 -4.86
C LYS A 38 7.05 7.00 -5.47
N PHE A 39 7.11 5.87 -4.76
CA PHE A 39 8.01 4.78 -5.12
C PHE A 39 7.31 3.53 -5.65
N TRP A 40 5.99 3.38 -5.43
CA TRP A 40 5.27 2.20 -5.91
C TRP A 40 4.65 2.45 -7.29
N GLU A 41 4.89 1.49 -8.18
CA GLU A 41 4.25 1.44 -9.48
C GLU A 41 2.72 1.35 -9.37
N PRO A 42 1.96 1.83 -10.37
CA PRO A 42 0.50 1.74 -10.37
C PRO A 42 -0.02 0.32 -10.09
N ARG A 43 0.59 -0.72 -10.67
CA ARG A 43 0.16 -2.11 -10.41
C ARG A 43 0.29 -2.53 -8.95
N MET A 44 1.34 -2.09 -8.25
CA MET A 44 1.57 -2.42 -6.84
C MET A 44 0.53 -1.73 -5.96
N ARG A 45 0.22 -0.46 -6.24
CA ARG A 45 -0.84 0.27 -5.54
C ARG A 45 -2.21 -0.38 -5.76
N ARG A 46 -2.52 -0.82 -6.98
CA ARG A 46 -3.76 -1.58 -7.26
C ARG A 46 -3.83 -2.86 -6.42
N GLN A 47 -2.76 -3.65 -6.40
CA GLN A 47 -2.70 -4.87 -5.60
C GLN A 47 -2.80 -4.59 -4.09
N LEU A 48 -2.27 -3.46 -3.61
CA LEU A 48 -2.45 -3.03 -2.21
C LEU A 48 -3.93 -2.79 -1.89
N PHE A 49 -4.68 -2.14 -2.79
CA PHE A 49 -6.12 -1.96 -2.61
C PHE A 49 -6.89 -3.29 -2.65
N GLU A 50 -6.51 -4.23 -3.52
CA GLU A 50 -7.09 -5.60 -3.51
C GLU A 50 -6.78 -6.36 -2.21
N ILE A 51 -5.65 -6.06 -1.56
CA ILE A 51 -5.30 -6.64 -0.26
C ILE A 51 -6.15 -5.99 0.83
N LEU A 52 -6.35 -4.67 0.79
CA LEU A 52 -7.16 -3.91 1.75
C LEU A 52 -8.63 -4.35 1.78
N GLU A 53 -9.17 -4.87 0.67
CA GLU A 53 -10.53 -5.41 0.59
C GLU A 53 -10.72 -6.72 1.38
N LYS A 54 -9.65 -7.35 1.86
CA LYS A 54 -9.72 -8.57 2.67
C LYS A 54 -9.73 -8.24 4.17
N GLU A 55 -10.54 -8.97 4.93
CA GLU A 55 -10.61 -8.84 6.40
C GLU A 55 -9.26 -9.18 7.07
N GLU A 56 -8.62 -10.28 6.65
CA GLU A 56 -7.28 -10.69 7.12
C GLU A 56 -6.20 -10.28 6.13
N ASN A 57 -6.00 -8.98 5.97
CA ASN A 57 -5.02 -8.44 5.02
C ASN A 57 -3.57 -8.45 5.52
N GLY A 58 -3.34 -8.59 6.83
CA GLY A 58 -2.00 -8.63 7.45
C GLY A 58 -1.23 -7.30 7.40
N LEU A 59 -1.89 -6.20 7.06
CA LEU A 59 -1.28 -4.87 7.00
C LEU A 59 -1.19 -4.24 8.40
N ASP A 60 -0.11 -3.49 8.63
CA ASP A 60 0.09 -2.72 9.84
C ASP A 60 -0.97 -1.61 9.97
N ALA A 61 -1.40 -1.30 11.20
CA ALA A 61 -2.40 -0.28 11.48
C ALA A 61 -2.04 1.09 10.89
N LEU A 62 -0.75 1.42 10.77
CA LEU A 62 -0.30 2.67 10.15
C LEU A 62 -0.52 2.66 8.63
N VAL A 63 -0.38 1.51 7.96
CA VAL A 63 -0.69 1.37 6.54
C VAL A 63 -2.20 1.51 6.31
N LEU A 64 -3.02 0.92 7.18
CA LEU A 64 -4.48 1.04 7.12
C LEU A 64 -4.92 2.51 7.27
N GLN A 65 -4.31 3.25 8.19
CA GLN A 65 -4.57 4.69 8.36
C GLN A 65 -4.07 5.54 7.17
N ALA A 66 -2.98 5.12 6.52
CA ALA A 66 -2.45 5.80 5.34
C ALA A 66 -3.26 5.51 4.07
N ALA A 67 -4.05 4.43 4.02
CA ALA A 67 -4.77 4.00 2.84
C ALA A 67 -5.64 5.07 2.15
N PRO A 68 -6.38 5.94 2.86
CA PRO A 68 -7.17 7.03 2.24
C PRO A 68 -6.30 8.09 1.52
N LEU A 69 -5.02 8.20 1.86
CA LEU A 69 -4.07 9.16 1.27
C LEU A 69 -3.26 8.55 0.11
N ILE A 70 -3.37 7.24 -0.10
CA ILE A 70 -2.71 6.56 -1.22
C ILE A 70 -3.54 6.76 -2.48
N ARG A 71 -2.89 7.21 -3.55
CA ARG A 71 -3.52 7.45 -4.85
C ARG A 71 -3.89 6.11 -5.49
N LYS A 72 -5.17 5.77 -5.52
CA LYS A 72 -5.69 4.61 -6.26
C LYS A 72 -5.51 4.87 -7.76
N PRO A 73 -4.71 4.05 -8.47
CA PRO A 73 -4.54 4.23 -9.90
C PRO A 73 -5.82 3.85 -10.62
N GLU A 74 -6.11 4.55 -11.72
CA GLU A 74 -7.21 4.19 -12.59
C GLU A 74 -7.04 2.72 -13.07
N PRO A 75 -8.15 1.98 -13.24
CA PRO A 75 -8.09 0.70 -13.91
C PRO A 75 -7.51 0.94 -15.30
N GLN A 76 -6.39 0.28 -15.62
CA GLN A 76 -5.84 0.31 -16.97
C GLN A 76 -6.89 -0.36 -17.86
N VAL A 77 -7.67 0.45 -18.56
CA VAL A 77 -8.49 0.02 -19.67
C VAL A 77 -7.50 -0.36 -20.77
N ASN A 78 -7.07 -1.62 -20.81
CA ASN A 78 -6.37 -2.14 -21.97
C ASN A 78 -7.35 -2.08 -23.14
N GLN A 79 -7.19 -1.06 -23.99
CA GLN A 79 -7.77 -1.07 -25.32
C GLN A 79 -7.08 -2.21 -26.07
N ALA A 80 -7.75 -3.35 -26.15
CA ALA A 80 -7.39 -4.40 -27.09
C ALA A 80 -7.47 -3.79 -28.49
N GLN A 81 -6.32 -3.73 -29.18
CA GLN A 81 -6.22 -3.64 -30.63
C GLN A 81 -5.58 -4.94 -31.10
#